data_AF-A0A559QQM8-F1
#
_entry.id   AF-A0A559QQM8-F1
#
_cell.length_a   1.000
_cell.length_b   1.000
_cell.length_c   1.000
_cell.angle_alpha   90.00
_cell.angle_beta   90.00
_cell.angle_gamma   90.00
#
_symmetry.space_group_name_H-M   'P 1'
#
loop_
_entity.id
_entity.type
_entity.pdbx_description
1 polymer ?
#
loop_
_entity_poly.entity_id
_entity_poly.type
_entity_poly.pdbx_seq_one_letter_code
_entity_poly.pdbx_strand_id
1 'polypeptide(L)'
;MQSESLEMLFRSPIIWGILGTAFLCYGLLIGLCFSLKKDTVWFDRCRYWMPSIRIMLAALPLLGLLGTISGLLKTFFRMSLQNGFAIQEVISGGIAEAMFTTQLGLLMVVPGLLLHFYLGERCKSWQVNGIIYRAKNRRGK
;
A
#
# COMPACT_ATOMS: atom_id res chain seq x y z
N MET A 1 22.05 0.51 21.48
CA MET A 1 21.69 -0.88 21.13
C MET A 1 20.33 -0.98 20.42
N GLN A 2 19.23 -0.40 20.94
CA GLN A 2 17.94 -0.33 20.20
C GLN A 2 17.92 0.62 18.98
N SER A 3 18.82 1.61 18.91
CA SER A 3 18.96 2.54 17.79
C SER A 3 19.70 1.96 16.58
N GLU A 4 20.66 1.05 16.78
CA GLU A 4 21.45 0.45 15.70
C GLU A 4 20.69 -0.64 14.93
N SER A 5 19.79 -1.36 15.60
CA SER A 5 18.87 -2.29 14.95
C SER A 5 17.83 -1.57 14.08
N LEU A 6 17.44 -0.34 14.42
CA LEU A 6 16.61 0.53 13.56
C LEU A 6 17.37 1.02 12.33
N GLU A 7 18.65 1.40 12.45
CA GLU A 7 19.45 1.83 11.29
C GLU A 7 19.74 0.69 10.30
N MET A 8 19.97 -0.55 10.76
CA MET A 8 20.07 -1.71 9.87
C MET A 8 18.76 -1.99 9.13
N LEU A 9 17.62 -1.69 9.77
CA LEU A 9 16.28 -1.82 9.23
C LEU A 9 16.02 -0.83 8.08
N PHE A 10 16.35 0.46 8.29
CA PHE A 10 16.21 1.51 7.27
C PHE A 10 17.20 1.38 6.10
N ARG A 11 18.26 0.58 6.24
CA ARG A 11 19.21 0.30 5.16
C ARG A 11 18.70 -0.74 4.16
N SER A 12 17.61 -1.45 4.47
CA SER A 12 17.05 -2.46 3.58
C SER A 12 16.30 -1.80 2.42
N PRO A 13 16.66 -2.06 1.15
CA PRO A 13 16.02 -1.43 -0.02
C PRO A 13 14.52 -1.76 -0.14
N ILE A 14 14.07 -2.81 0.54
CA ILE A 14 12.67 -3.26 0.58
C ILE A 14 11.77 -2.21 1.24
N ILE A 15 12.23 -1.55 2.32
CA ILE A 15 11.43 -0.54 3.03
C ILE A 15 11.26 0.72 2.18
N TRP A 16 12.32 1.12 1.47
CA TRP A 16 12.24 2.18 0.46
C TRP A 16 11.29 1.82 -0.67
N GLY A 17 11.27 0.56 -1.10
CA GLY A 17 10.28 0.05 -2.07
C GLY A 17 8.84 0.16 -1.55
N ILE A 18 8.58 -0.23 -0.30
CA ILE A 18 7.26 -0.13 0.34
C ILE A 18 6.84 1.34 0.47
N LEU A 19 7.72 2.21 1.01
CA LEU A 19 7.43 3.63 1.19
C LEU A 19 7.23 4.35 -0.15
N GLY A 20 8.05 4.07 -1.16
CA GLY A 20 7.92 4.65 -2.49
C GLY A 20 6.61 4.24 -3.16
N THR A 21 6.25 2.95 -3.08
CA THR A 21 4.99 2.43 -3.64
C THR A 21 3.79 3.01 -2.90
N ALA A 22 3.85 3.10 -1.56
CA ALA A 22 2.80 3.70 -0.74
C ALA A 22 2.63 5.18 -1.07
N PHE A 23 3.71 5.95 -1.11
CA PHE A 23 3.68 7.38 -1.43
C PHE A 23 3.08 7.64 -2.81
N LEU A 24 3.47 6.86 -3.83
CA LEU A 24 2.94 7.01 -5.19
C LEU A 24 1.43 6.66 -5.23
N CYS A 25 1.01 5.64 -4.50
CA CYS A 25 -0.40 5.26 -4.38
C CYS A 25 -1.23 6.36 -3.69
N TYR A 26 -0.73 6.91 -2.58
CA TYR A 26 -1.39 8.00 -1.86
C TYR A 26 -1.43 9.29 -2.68
N GLY A 27 -0.35 9.64 -3.39
CA GLY A 27 -0.32 10.79 -4.28
C GLY A 27 -1.38 10.72 -5.38
N LEU A 28 -1.57 9.54 -6.00
CA LEU A 28 -2.64 9.30 -6.97
C LEU A 28 -4.04 9.42 -6.34
N LEU A 29 -4.27 8.78 -5.19
CA LEU A 29 -5.55 8.83 -4.48
C LEU A 29 -5.92 10.25 -4.05
N ILE A 30 -4.97 11.00 -3.48
CA ILE A 30 -5.17 12.38 -3.06
C ILE A 30 -5.37 13.30 -4.27
N GLY A 31 -4.62 13.12 -5.36
CA GLY A 31 -4.82 13.88 -6.60
C GLY A 31 -6.20 13.68 -7.23
N LEU A 32 -6.71 12.44 -7.19
CA LEU A 32 -8.07 12.12 -7.60
C LEU A 32 -9.11 12.72 -6.64
N CYS A 33 -8.84 12.71 -5.34
CA CYS A 33 -9.73 13.26 -4.32
C CYS A 33 -9.80 14.80 -4.33
N PHE A 34 -8.68 15.48 -4.58
CA PHE A 34 -8.55 16.94 -4.49
C PHE A 34 -9.03 17.66 -5.76
N SER A 35 -9.41 16.94 -6.81
CA SER A 35 -10.07 17.54 -7.98
C SER A 35 -11.47 18.06 -7.60
N LEU A 36 -11.53 19.32 -7.16
CA LEU A 36 -12.75 20.01 -6.69
C LEU A 36 -13.80 20.23 -7.80
N LYS A 37 -13.40 20.18 -9.09
CA LYS A 37 -14.33 20.20 -10.23
C LYS A 37 -14.72 18.77 -10.63
N LYS A 38 -15.94 18.38 -10.27
CA LYS A 38 -16.58 17.13 -10.72
C LYS A 38 -17.11 17.30 -12.14
N ASP A 39 -16.19 17.37 -13.11
CA ASP A 39 -16.49 17.34 -14.54
C ASP A 39 -16.57 15.90 -15.08
N THR A 40 -17.15 15.70 -16.26
CA THR A 40 -17.23 14.39 -16.94
C THR A 40 -15.84 13.75 -17.14
N VAL A 41 -14.82 14.58 -17.37
CA VAL A 41 -13.41 14.17 -17.52
C VAL A 41 -12.85 13.56 -16.22
N TRP A 42 -13.29 14.04 -15.05
CA TRP A 42 -12.87 13.49 -13.76
C TRP A 42 -13.40 12.07 -13.57
N PHE A 43 -14.63 11.80 -14.01
CA PHE A 43 -15.24 10.48 -13.92
C PHE A 43 -14.51 9.45 -14.80
N ASP A 44 -14.19 9.80 -16.04
CA ASP A 44 -13.43 8.92 -16.94
C ASP A 44 -12.04 8.62 -16.39
N ARG A 45 -11.37 9.63 -15.80
CA ARG A 45 -10.07 9.45 -15.15
C ARG A 45 -10.17 8.54 -13.93
N CYS A 46 -11.15 8.75 -13.06
CA CYS A 46 -11.37 7.88 -11.91
C CYS A 46 -11.60 6.44 -12.36
N ARG A 47 -12.44 6.22 -13.37
CA ARG A 47 -12.74 4.88 -13.89
C ARG A 47 -11.51 4.17 -14.47
N TYR A 48 -10.62 4.92 -15.12
CA TYR A 48 -9.37 4.37 -15.66
C TYR A 48 -8.34 4.03 -14.58
N TRP A 49 -8.18 4.88 -13.56
CA TRP A 49 -7.15 4.71 -12.52
C TRP A 49 -7.56 3.80 -11.36
N MET A 50 -8.87 3.63 -11.10
CA MET A 50 -9.39 2.81 -9.99
C MET A 50 -8.84 1.36 -9.96
N PRO A 51 -8.78 0.63 -11.09
CA PRO A 51 -8.25 -0.73 -11.13
C PRO A 51 -6.74 -0.77 -10.82
N SER A 52 -5.97 0.17 -11.37
CA SER A 52 -4.53 0.24 -11.19
C SER A 52 -4.17 0.51 -9.72
N ILE A 53 -4.86 1.46 -9.09
CA ILE A 53 -4.65 1.79 -7.67
C ILE A 53 -4.96 0.57 -6.78
N ARG A 54 -6.01 -0.20 -7.10
CA ARG A 54 -6.33 -1.42 -6.35
C ARG A 54 -5.20 -2.45 -6.39
N ILE A 55 -4.58 -2.63 -7.56
CA ILE A 55 -3.46 -3.57 -7.72
C ILE A 55 -2.25 -3.08 -6.93
N MET A 56 -1.95 -1.78 -6.95
CA MET A 56 -0.88 -1.20 -6.15
C MET A 56 -1.11 -1.38 -4.65
N LEU A 57 -2.33 -1.13 -4.16
CA LEU A 57 -2.70 -1.37 -2.76
C LEU A 57 -2.53 -2.84 -2.38
N ALA A 58 -2.94 -3.77 -3.25
CA ALA A 58 -2.74 -5.20 -3.02
C ALA A 58 -1.26 -5.60 -2.98
N ALA A 59 -0.37 -4.86 -3.66
CA ALA A 59 1.06 -5.12 -3.63
C ALA A 59 1.74 -4.72 -2.30
N LEU A 60 1.25 -3.69 -1.59
CA LEU A 60 1.82 -3.24 -0.31
C LEU A 60 1.98 -4.37 0.75
N PRO A 61 0.92 -5.13 1.10
CA PRO A 61 1.05 -6.22 2.07
C PRO A 61 1.90 -7.38 1.55
N LEU A 62 1.88 -7.65 0.24
CA LEU A 62 2.73 -8.67 -0.38
C LEU A 62 4.22 -8.30 -0.29
N LEU A 63 4.56 -7.01 -0.47
CA LEU A 63 5.91 -6.49 -0.27
C LEU A 63 6.34 -6.57 1.20
N GLY A 64 5.43 -6.33 2.14
CA GLY A 64 5.69 -6.53 3.57
C GLY A 64 6.00 -7.99 3.92
N LEU A 65 5.25 -8.94 3.34
CA LEU A 65 5.52 -10.38 3.48
C LEU A 65 6.88 -10.77 2.88
N LEU A 66 7.22 -10.22 1.70
CA LEU A 66 8.53 -10.42 1.08
C LEU A 66 9.67 -9.89 1.98
N GLY A 67 9.45 -8.78 2.70
CA GLY A 67 10.36 -8.28 3.73
C GLY A 67 10.61 -9.28 4.85
N THR A 68 9.56 -9.95 5.33
CA THR A 68 9.65 -10.99 6.36
C THR A 68 10.49 -12.17 5.90
N ILE A 69 10.23 -12.67 4.68
CA ILE A 69 10.99 -13.79 4.11
C ILE A 69 12.47 -13.41 3.98
N SER A 70 12.77 -12.20 3.48
CA SER A 70 14.13 -11.70 3.34
C SER A 70 14.85 -11.55 4.68
N GLY A 71 14.17 -11.01 5.70
CA GLY A 71 14.71 -10.85 7.06
C GLY A 71 15.03 -12.18 7.72
N LEU A 72 14.11 -13.15 7.65
CA LEU A 72 14.36 -14.49 8.17
C LEU A 72 15.52 -15.19 7.44
N LEU A 73 15.63 -15.03 6.12
CA LEU A 73 16.71 -15.63 5.33
C LEU A 73 18.09 -15.05 5.72
N LYS A 74 18.19 -13.73 5.93
CA LYS A 74 19.42 -13.10 6.47
C LYS A 74 19.76 -13.64 7.86
N THR A 75 18.76 -13.86 8.70
CA THR A 75 18.92 -14.35 10.06
C THR A 75 19.51 -15.77 10.07
N PHE A 76 18.95 -16.67 9.27
CA PHE A 76 19.49 -18.03 9.11
C PHE A 76 20.90 -18.04 8.52
N PHE A 77 21.20 -17.16 7.57
CA PHE A 77 22.54 -17.04 7.02
C PHE A 77 23.57 -16.60 8.07
N ARG A 78 23.22 -15.63 8.93
CA ARG A 78 24.09 -15.20 10.04
C ARG A 78 24.27 -16.30 11.09
N MET A 79 23.20 -17.04 11.39
CA MET A 79 23.26 -18.20 12.29
C MET A 79 24.20 -19.28 11.77
N SER A 80 24.24 -19.54 10.45
CA SER A 80 25.16 -20.51 9.86
C SER A 80 26.64 -20.13 9.98
N LEU A 81 26.95 -18.85 10.17
CA LEU A 81 28.33 -18.33 10.25
C LEU A 81 28.83 -18.18 11.69
N GLN A 82 27.93 -18.20 12.68
CA GLN A 82 28.26 -17.95 14.08
C GLN A 82 27.97 -19.17 14.95
N ASN A 83 28.97 -19.62 15.72
CA ASN A 83 28.82 -20.70 16.71
C ASN A 83 28.77 -20.09 18.13
N GLY A 84 27.76 -20.43 18.94
CA GLY A 84 27.69 -20.11 20.37
C GLY A 84 26.56 -19.15 20.81
N PHE A 85 26.70 -18.54 22.00
CA PHE A 85 25.67 -17.71 22.66
C PHE A 85 25.18 -16.49 21.85
N ALA A 86 25.93 -16.04 20.84
CA ALA A 86 25.54 -14.96 19.93
C ALA A 86 24.30 -15.32 19.06
N ILE A 87 23.97 -16.61 18.92
CA ILE A 87 22.85 -17.09 18.11
C ILE A 87 21.50 -16.56 18.61
N GLN A 88 21.29 -16.51 19.93
CA GLN A 88 20.01 -16.11 20.52
C GLN A 88 19.67 -14.65 20.19
N GLU A 89 20.66 -13.77 20.30
CA GLU A 89 20.49 -12.35 20.04
C GLU A 89 20.24 -12.08 18.56
N VAL A 90 20.99 -12.76 17.68
CA VAL A 90 20.84 -12.67 16.22
C VAL A 90 19.46 -13.11 15.76
N ILE A 91 18.95 -14.22 16.29
CA ILE A 91 17.60 -14.71 15.98
C ILE A 91 16.55 -13.71 16.42
N SER A 92 16.61 -13.23 17.66
CA SER A 92 15.62 -12.30 18.21
C SER A 92 15.57 -10.98 17.43
N GLY A 93 16.71 -10.42 17.04
CA GLY A 93 16.79 -9.20 16.24
C GLY A 93 16.28 -9.41 14.81
N GLY A 94 16.64 -10.53 14.17
CA GLY A 94 16.23 -10.84 12.82
C GLY A 94 14.73 -11.11 12.64
N ILE A 95 14.11 -11.77 13.63
CA ILE A 95 12.65 -11.96 13.65
C ILE A 95 11.94 -10.63 13.90
N ALA A 96 12.43 -9.81 14.82
CA ALA A 96 11.85 -8.50 15.09
C ALA A 96 11.87 -7.60 13.84
N GLU A 97 12.98 -7.58 13.10
CA GLU A 97 13.07 -6.90 11.80
C GLU A 97 12.04 -7.43 10.80
N ALA A 98 11.95 -8.76 10.66
CA ALA A 98 11.04 -9.41 9.74
C ALA A 98 9.57 -9.05 10.03
N MET A 99 9.16 -9.01 11.31
CA MET A 99 7.79 -8.66 11.71
C MET A 99 7.48 -7.17 11.50
N PHE A 100 8.45 -6.29 11.73
CA PHE A 100 8.26 -4.85 11.55
C PHE A 100 7.93 -4.50 10.09
N THR A 101 8.59 -5.15 9.13
CA THR A 101 8.31 -4.93 7.69
C THR A 101 6.87 -5.33 7.31
N THR A 102 6.33 -6.41 7.89
CA THR A 102 4.92 -6.80 7.71
C THR A 102 3.98 -5.76 8.30
N GLN A 103 4.27 -5.33 9.53
CA GLN A 103 3.47 -4.33 10.24
C GLN A 103 3.39 -3.04 9.42
N LEU A 104 4.51 -2.58 8.87
CA LEU A 104 4.56 -1.41 8.00
C LEU A 104 3.72 -1.58 6.72
N GLY A 105 3.84 -2.72 6.03
CA GLY A 105 3.06 -2.98 4.82
C GLY A 105 1.55 -2.96 5.05
N LEU A 106 1.11 -3.51 6.19
CA LEU A 106 -0.29 -3.48 6.61
C LEU A 106 -0.74 -2.09 7.04
N LEU A 107 0.07 -1.38 7.84
CA LEU A 107 -0.24 -0.03 8.30
C LEU A 107 -0.40 0.93 7.11
N MET A 108 0.41 0.75 6.06
CA MET A 108 0.36 1.56 4.85
C MET A 108 -0.78 1.20 3.90
N VAL A 109 -1.32 -0.03 3.92
CA VAL A 109 -2.41 -0.41 2.99
C VAL A 109 -3.80 -0.01 3.49
N VAL A 110 -4.01 -0.03 4.82
CA VAL A 110 -5.33 0.23 5.43
C VAL A 110 -5.90 1.61 5.07
N PRO A 111 -5.17 2.73 5.22
CA PRO A 111 -5.70 4.05 4.86
C PRO A 111 -5.96 4.17 3.36
N GLY A 112 -5.12 3.57 2.54
CA GLY A 112 -5.25 3.56 1.08
C GLY A 112 -6.51 2.84 0.61
N LEU A 113 -6.86 1.71 1.23
CA LEU A 113 -8.10 0.98 0.94
C LEU A 113 -9.34 1.78 1.34
N LEU A 114 -9.31 2.47 2.49
CA LEU A 114 -10.42 3.32 2.91
C LEU A 114 -10.66 4.46 1.92
N LEU A 115 -9.59 5.13 1.46
CA LEU A 115 -9.69 6.17 0.44
C LEU A 115 -10.19 5.60 -0.90
N HIS A 116 -9.65 4.46 -1.34
CA HIS A 116 -10.05 3.80 -2.58
C HIS A 116 -11.54 3.47 -2.59
N PHE A 117 -12.05 2.90 -1.50
CA PHE A 117 -13.46 2.58 -1.33
C PHE A 117 -14.33 3.86 -1.37
N TYR A 118 -13.93 4.90 -0.63
CA TYR A 118 -14.64 6.18 -0.62
C TYR A 118 -14.72 6.82 -2.01
N LEU A 119 -13.63 6.85 -2.78
CA LEU A 119 -13.61 7.37 -4.16
C LEU A 119 -14.47 6.51 -5.10
N GLY A 120 -14.43 5.18 -4.93
CA GLY A 120 -15.23 4.23 -5.70
C GLY A 120 -16.72 4.47 -5.56
N GLU A 121 -17.20 4.64 -4.32
CA GLU A 121 -18.62 4.92 -4.05
C GLU A 121 -19.05 6.26 -4.66
N ARG A 122 -18.21 7.30 -4.55
CA ARG A 122 -18.48 8.59 -5.20
C ARG A 122 -18.60 8.46 -6.71
N CYS A 123 -17.73 7.71 -7.37
CA CYS A 123 -17.81 7.50 -8.82
C CYS A 123 -19.11 6.79 -9.22
N LYS A 124 -19.50 5.71 -8.50
CA LYS A 124 -20.73 4.97 -8.78
C LYS A 124 -21.98 5.85 -8.68
N SER A 125 -22.08 6.69 -7.64
CA SER A 125 -23.24 7.59 -7.48
C SER A 125 -23.39 8.56 -8.65
N TRP A 126 -22.27 9.07 -9.20
CA TRP A 126 -22.29 9.94 -10.37
C TRP A 126 -22.80 9.22 -11.63
N GLN A 127 -22.37 7.97 -11.84
CA GLN A 127 -22.81 7.16 -12.98
C GLN A 127 -24.33 6.93 -12.94
N VAL A 128 -24.88 6.59 -11.78
CA VAL A 128 -26.32 6.32 -11.62
C VAL A 128 -27.15 7.57 -11.94
N ASN A 129 -26.75 8.74 -11.39
CA ASN A 129 -27.45 9.99 -11.65
C ASN A 129 -27.41 10.39 -13.14
N GLY A 130 -26.29 10.15 -13.82
CA GLY A 130 -26.17 10.38 -15.27
C GLY A 130 -27.09 9.50 -16.12
N ILE A 131 -27.24 8.21 -15.75
CA ILE A 131 -28.15 7.28 -16.43
C ILE A 131 -29.61 7.69 -16.21
N ILE A 132 -29.98 8.02 -14.96
CA ILE A 132 -31.34 8.46 -14.63
C ILE A 132 -31.70 9.75 -15.37
N TYR A 133 -30.78 10.71 -15.47
CA TYR A 133 -31.00 11.95 -16.21
C TYR A 133 -31.28 11.69 -17.70
N ARG A 134 -30.50 10.82 -18.34
CA ARG A 134 -30.73 10.41 -19.75
C ARG A 134 -32.03 9.62 -19.93
N ALA A 135 -32.39 8.78 -18.97
CA ALA A 135 -33.63 8.00 -19.03
C ALA A 135 -34.87 8.88 -18.88
N LYS A 136 -34.82 9.89 -17.99
CA LYS A 136 -35.91 10.86 -17.79
C LYS A 136 -36.08 11.77 -19.03
N ASN A 137 -34.99 12.20 -19.64
CA ASN A 137 -35.01 13.04 -20.85
C ASN A 137 -35.58 12.32 -22.09
N ARG A 138 -35.54 10.97 -22.14
CA ARG A 138 -36.16 10.19 -23.23
C ARG A 138 -37.67 9.98 -23.09
N ARG A 139 -38.24 10.12 -21.89
CA ARG A 139 -39.70 9.96 -21.66
C ARG A 139 -40.51 11.25 -21.82
N GLY A 140 -39.85 12.38 -21.99
CA GLY A 140 -40.49 13.68 -22.25
C GLY A 140 -40.55 14.08 -23.72
N LYS A 141 -40.31 13.14 -24.64
CA LYS A 141 -40.51 13.29 -26.09
C LYS A 141 -41.59 12.34 -26.56
#